data_AF-V5H2X8-F1
#
_entry.id   AF-V5H2X8-F1
#
_cell.length_a   1.000
_cell.length_b   1.000
_cell.length_c   1.000
_cell.angle_alpha   90.00
_cell.angle_beta   90.00
_cell.angle_gamma   90.00
#
_symmetry.space_group_name_H-M   'P 1'
#
loop_
_entity.id
_entity.type
_entity.pdbx_description
1 polymer ?
#
loop_
_entity_poly.entity_id
_entity_poly.type
_entity_poly.pdbx_seq_one_letter_code
_entity_poly.pdbx_strand_id
1 'polypeptide(L)' 'MQLVVFSMVLILPALLKEGLLSGIEFQGNCMDIIEEYGNLSCRLQGSGDLENVDPHSCTLECSGNGRTEG' A
#
# COMPACT_ATOMS: atom_id res chain seq x y z
N MET A 1 -37.21 -8.97 11.18
CA MET A 1 -36.37 -9.84 10.34
C MET A 1 -35.66 -9.12 9.18
N GLN A 2 -36.23 -8.06 8.60
CA GLN A 2 -35.67 -7.41 7.41
C GLN A 2 -34.43 -6.54 7.69
N LEU A 3 -34.38 -5.93 8.87
CA LEU A 3 -33.25 -5.09 9.30
C LEU A 3 -31.93 -5.88 9.42
N VAL A 4 -31.99 -7.15 9.85
CA VAL A 4 -30.81 -8.03 10.00
C VAL A 4 -30.20 -8.34 8.63
N VAL A 5 -31.05 -8.57 7.63
CA VAL A 5 -30.61 -8.82 6.25
C VAL A 5 -29.95 -7.56 5.68
N PHE A 6 -30.53 -6.39 5.92
CA PHE A 6 -29.98 -5.12 5.46
C PHE A 6 -28.61 -4.82 6.09
N SER A 7 -28.45 -5.08 7.39
CA SER A 7 -27.15 -4.94 8.06
C SER A 7 -26.13 -5.94 7.55
N MET A 8 -26.50 -7.21 7.29
CA MET A 8 -25.57 -8.20 6.75
C MET A 8 -25.10 -7.81 5.34
N VAL A 9 -25.99 -7.33 4.47
CA VAL A 9 -25.65 -6.91 3.10
C VAL A 9 -24.73 -5.68 3.09
N LEU A 10 -24.83 -4.78 4.08
CA LEU A 10 -23.98 -3.58 4.14
C LEU A 10 -22.67 -3.80 4.90
N ILE A 11 -22.68 -4.62 5.95
CA ILE A 11 -21.52 -4.84 6.82
C ILE A 11 -20.61 -5.93 6.24
N LEU A 12 -21.13 -6.99 5.59
CA LEU A 12 -20.28 -8.02 4.98
C LEU A 12 -19.31 -7.46 3.92
N PRO A 13 -19.74 -6.60 2.97
CA PRO A 13 -18.83 -6.03 1.99
C PRO A 13 -17.79 -5.11 2.63
N ALA A 14 -18.16 -4.37 3.68
CA ALA A 14 -17.22 -3.54 4.43
C ALA A 14 -16.17 -4.42 5.13
N LEU A 15 -16.58 -5.48 5.83
CA LEU A 15 -15.69 -6.44 6.48
C LEU A 15 -14.86 -7.27 5.49
N LEU A 16 -15.37 -7.59 4.31
CA LEU A 16 -14.60 -8.28 3.26
C LEU A 16 -13.59 -7.34 2.60
N LYS A 17 -13.94 -6.06 2.42
CA LYS A 17 -13.06 -5.03 1.89
C LYS A 17 -11.96 -4.66 2.89
N GLU A 18 -12.27 -4.66 4.20
CA GLU A 18 -11.31 -4.47 5.29
C GLU A 18 -10.53 -5.74 5.62
N GLY A 19 -11.12 -6.93 5.44
CA GLY A 19 -10.47 -8.23 5.53
C GLY A 19 -9.46 -8.50 4.41
N LEU A 20 -9.65 -7.86 3.24
CA LEU A 20 -8.64 -7.77 2.19
C LEU A 20 -7.45 -6.87 2.59
N LEU A 21 -7.64 -5.97 3.57
CA LEU A 21 -6.63 -5.01 4.02
C LEU A 21 -5.88 -5.46 5.28
N SER A 22 -6.33 -6.49 6.00
CA SER A 22 -5.74 -6.88 7.29
C SER A 22 -4.91 -8.17 7.26
N GLY A 23 -4.68 -8.80 6.11
CA GLY A 23 -4.02 -10.11 6.14
C GLY A 23 -3.61 -10.71 4.81
N ILE A 24 -3.31 -9.90 3.79
CA ILE A 24 -2.48 -10.44 2.72
C ILE A 24 -1.07 -10.45 3.27
N GLU A 25 -0.59 -11.65 3.56
CA GLU A 25 0.82 -12.00 3.71
C GLU A 25 1.55 -11.53 2.46
N PHE A 26 1.87 -10.22 2.41
CA PHE A 26 2.38 -9.52 1.24
C PHE A 26 3.87 -9.78 1.04
N GLN A 27 4.39 -10.88 1.59
CA GLN A 27 5.82 -11.16 1.55
C GLN A 27 6.26 -11.62 0.15
N GLY A 28 5.33 -12.08 -0.70
CA GLY A 28 5.59 -12.50 -2.09
C GLY A 28 5.02 -11.59 -3.18
N ASN A 29 4.36 -10.47 -2.85
CA ASN A 29 3.87 -9.50 -3.85
C ASN A 29 4.40 -8.08 -3.63
N CYS A 30 4.82 -7.73 -2.40
CA CYS A 30 5.35 -6.39 -2.12
C CYS A 30 6.60 -6.12 -2.94
N MET A 31 7.56 -7.05 -2.89
CA MET A 31 8.84 -6.84 -3.56
C MET A 31 8.65 -6.76 -5.07
N ASP A 32 7.80 -7.59 -5.66
CA ASP A 32 7.48 -7.53 -7.09
C ASP A 32 6.84 -6.19 -7.48
N ILE A 33 5.90 -5.69 -6.67
CA ILE A 33 5.26 -4.38 -6.89
C ILE A 33 6.25 -3.24 -6.68
N ILE A 34 7.16 -3.35 -5.72
CA ILE A 34 8.18 -2.33 -5.48
C ILE A 34 9.24 -2.34 -6.59
N GLU A 35 9.61 -3.51 -7.11
CA GLU A 35 10.51 -3.63 -8.24
C GLU A 35 9.89 -2.99 -9.50
N GLU A 36 8.58 -3.18 -9.72
CA GLU A 36 7.87 -2.63 -10.87
C GLU A 36 7.55 -1.13 -10.72
N TYR A 37 7.10 -0.70 -9.54
CA TYR A 37 6.52 0.65 -9.32
C TYR A 37 7.29 1.53 -8.34
N GLY A 38 8.30 1.01 -7.64
CA GLY A 38 9.01 1.76 -6.60
C GLY A 38 9.73 2.99 -7.14
N ASN A 39 10.35 2.88 -8.31
CA ASN A 39 10.97 4.02 -8.98
C ASN A 39 9.93 5.10 -9.37
N LEU A 40 8.79 4.68 -9.94
CA LEU A 40 7.69 5.59 -10.25
C LEU A 40 7.20 6.31 -8.99
N SER A 41 7.04 5.58 -7.89
CA SER A 41 6.62 6.15 -6.60
C SER A 41 7.60 7.22 -6.10
N CYS A 42 8.90 6.93 -6.14
CA CYS A 42 9.94 7.88 -5.77
C CYS A 42 9.92 9.16 -6.61
N ARG A 43 9.78 9.03 -7.94
CA ARG A 43 9.68 10.17 -8.85
C ARG A 43 8.42 11.01 -8.62
N LEU A 44 7.29 10.36 -8.34
CA LEU A 44 6.04 11.04 -8.00
C LEU A 44 6.15 11.83 -6.69
N GLN A 45 6.96 11.34 -5.76
CA GLN A 45 7.29 12.04 -4.52
C GLN A 45 8.30 13.19 -4.73
N GLY A 46 8.79 13.37 -5.96
CA GLY A 46 9.78 14.39 -6.30
C GLY A 46 11.20 14.02 -5.88
N SER A 47 11.44 12.74 -5.56
CA SER A 47 12.75 12.14 -5.33
C SER A 47 13.31 11.53 -6.63
N GLY A 48 14.51 10.98 -6.57
CA GLY A 48 15.15 10.23 -7.65
C GLY A 48 14.58 8.80 -7.80
N ASP A 49 15.42 7.86 -8.21
CA ASP A 49 15.02 6.46 -8.38
C ASP A 49 14.93 5.72 -7.03
N LEU A 50 14.27 4.56 -7.00
CA LEU A 50 14.27 3.68 -5.83
C LEU A 50 15.71 3.19 -5.57
N GLU A 51 16.20 3.40 -4.35
CA GLU A 51 17.52 2.96 -3.93
C GLU A 51 17.44 1.70 -3.07
N ASN A 52 16.47 1.67 -2.16
CA ASN A 52 16.28 0.55 -1.24
C ASN A 52 14.84 0.51 -0.70
N VAL A 53 14.52 -0.56 0.04
CA VAL A 53 13.25 -0.74 0.73
C VAL A 53 13.57 -1.18 2.14
N ASP A 54 12.99 -0.51 3.14
CA ASP A 54 13.05 -0.99 4.52
C ASP A 54 11.94 -2.05 4.73
N PRO A 55 12.29 -3.34 4.88
CA PRO A 55 11.29 -4.40 4.97
C PRO A 55 10.56 -4.42 6.32
N HIS A 56 11.12 -3.75 7.34
CA HIS A 56 10.53 -3.69 8.68
C HIS A 56 9.39 -2.67 8.78
N SER A 57 9.52 -1.54 8.09
CA SER A 57 8.52 -0.46 8.04
C SER A 57 7.74 -0.43 6.73
N CYS A 58 8.13 -1.24 5.73
CA CYS A 58 7.57 -1.25 4.38
C CYS A 58 7.65 0.15 3.71
N THR A 59 8.76 0.85 3.94
CA THR A 59 9.01 2.19 3.42
C THR A 59 9.97 2.14 2.25
N LEU A 60 9.71 2.92 1.19
CA LEU A 60 10.61 3.09 0.06
C LEU A 60 11.71 4.09 0.41
N GLU A 61 12.96 3.70 0.22
CA GLU A 61 14.10 4.61 0.26
C GLU A 61 14.43 5.05 -1.16
N CYS A 62 14.19 6.32 -1.44
CA CYS A 62 14.40 6.94 -2.74
C CYS A 62 15.70 7.71 -2.76
N SER A 63 16.41 7.67 -3.88
CA SER A 63 17.66 8.41 -4.06
C SER A 63 17.41 9.91 -4.16
N GLY A 64 18.33 10.71 -3.63
CA GLY A 64 18.26 12.17 -3.64
C GLY A 64 17.29 12.76 -2.61
N ASN A 65 17.44 14.07 -2.36
CA ASN A 65 16.55 14.80 -1.49
C ASN A 65 15.23 15.04 -2.24
N GLY A 66 14.18 14.26 -1.93
CA GLY A 66 12.83 14.53 -2.38
C GLY A 66 12.51 16.00 -2.17
N ARG A 67 11.92 16.65 -3.18
CA ARG A 67 11.63 18.10 -3.20
C ARG A 67 11.43 18.66 -1.78
N THR A 68 12.51 19.20 -1.19
CA THR A 68 12.38 20.12 -0.07
C THR A 68 11.74 21.35 -0.68
N GLU A 69 10.43 21.43 -0.58
CA GLU A 69 9.71 22.68 -0.76
C GLU A 69 10.24 23.61 0.34
N GLY A 70 11.21 24.44 -0.04
CA GLY A 70 11.67 25.60 0.72
C GLY A 70 10.85 26.83 0.39
#